data_AF-A0A1I4I5S0-F1
#
_entry.id   AF-A0A1I4I5S0-F1
#
_cell.length_a   1.000
_cell.length_b   1.000
_cell.length_c   1.000
_cell.angle_alpha   90.00
_cell.angle_beta   90.00
_cell.angle_gamma   90.00
#
_symmetry.space_group_name_H-M   'P 1'
#
loop_
_entity.id
_entity.type
_entity.pdbx_description
1 polymer ?
#
loop_
_entity_poly.entity_id
_entity_poly.type
_entity_poly.pdbx_seq_one_letter_code
_entity_poly.pdbx_strand_id
1 'polypeptide(L)'
;MNRHVFYIVISAFTLIFPICTLLYGLWDANQPKIGDGVFPAPSFLQLIPIFCGIFIGITNLPIAIIRYLKYKKTINIHDKSA
;
A
#
# COMPACT_ATOMS: atom_id res chain seq x y z
N MET A 1 -12.38 15.52 3.17
CA MET A 1 -11.16 14.86 3.71
C MET A 1 -9.94 15.71 3.35
N ASN A 2 -9.06 16.01 4.30
CA ASN A 2 -7.83 16.78 4.03
C ASN A 2 -6.95 16.02 3.01
N ARG A 3 -6.46 16.72 1.98
CA ARG A 3 -5.59 16.15 0.92
C ARG A 3 -4.38 15.41 1.51
N HIS A 4 -3.80 15.92 2.60
CA HIS A 4 -2.67 15.26 3.26
C HIS A 4 -3.05 13.93 3.92
N VAL A 5 -4.23 13.86 4.54
CA VAL A 5 -4.76 12.62 5.12
C VAL A 5 -5.08 11.62 4.02
N PHE A 6 -5.66 12.07 2.91
CA PHE A 6 -5.93 11.22 1.75
C PHE A 6 -4.66 10.58 1.19
N TYR A 7 -3.56 11.33 1.07
CA TYR A 7 -2.28 10.77 0.64
C TYR A 7 -1.74 9.70 1.59
N ILE A 8 -1.89 9.87 2.91
CA ILE A 8 -1.48 8.85 3.88
C ILE A 8 -2.32 7.58 3.70
N VAL A 9 -3.64 7.73 3.54
CA VAL A 9 -4.56 6.59 3.33
C VAL A 9 -4.21 5.83 2.04
N ILE A 10 -3.97 6.54 0.93
CA ILE A 10 -3.55 5.89 -0.32
C ILE A 10 -2.22 5.18 -0.14
N SER A 11 -1.21 5.82 0.45
CA SER A 11 0.10 5.19 0.66
C SER A 11 0.00 3.93 1.52
N ALA A 12 -0.84 3.95 2.57
CA ALA A 12 -1.10 2.78 3.40
C ALA A 12 -1.84 1.68 2.62
N PHE A 13 -2.84 2.05 1.81
CA PHE A 13 -3.56 1.11 0.95
C PHE A 13 -2.64 0.43 -0.07
N THR A 14 -1.75 1.19 -0.72
CA THR A 14 -0.76 0.66 -1.67
C THR A 14 0.25 -0.29 -1.03
N LEU A 15 0.42 -0.24 0.29
CA LEU A 15 1.27 -1.17 1.03
C LEU A 15 0.49 -2.43 1.44
N ILE A 16 -0.72 -2.27 1.97
CA ILE A 16 -1.53 -3.37 2.50
C ILE A 16 -2.12 -4.22 1.38
N PHE A 17 -2.65 -3.59 0.33
CA PHE A 17 -3.31 -4.28 -0.77
C PHE A 17 -2.44 -5.38 -1.42
N PRO A 18 -1.21 -5.10 -1.90
CA PRO A 18 -0.37 -6.14 -2.49
C PRO A 18 0.01 -7.27 -1.52
N ILE A 19 0.12 -6.98 -0.22
CA ILE A 19 0.35 -8.02 0.81
C ILE A 19 -0.88 -8.95 0.88
N CYS A 20 -2.09 -8.39 0.91
CA CYS A 20 -3.31 -9.20 0.88
C CYS A 20 -3.39 -10.04 -0.39
N THR A 21 -3.03 -9.50 -1.55
CA THR A 21 -3.01 -10.24 -2.82
C THR A 21 -2.02 -11.40 -2.80
N LEU A 22 -0.83 -11.21 -2.21
CA LEU A 22 0.14 -12.30 -2.02
C LEU A 22 -0.40 -13.41 -1.13
N LEU A 23 -0.95 -13.04 0.03
CA LEU A 23 -1.51 -14.01 0.98
C LEU A 23 -2.67 -14.78 0.36
N TYR A 24 -3.53 -14.09 -0.39
CA TYR A 24 -4.62 -14.72 -1.13
C TYR A 24 -4.10 -15.66 -2.22
N GLY A 25 -3.12 -15.24 -3.01
CA GLY A 25 -2.52 -16.07 -4.05
C GLY A 25 -1.84 -17.32 -3.48
N LEU A 26 -1.15 -17.20 -2.35
CA LEU A 26 -0.56 -18.34 -1.63
C LEU A 26 -1.63 -19.29 -1.08
N TRP A 27 -2.72 -18.75 -0.54
CA TRP A 27 -3.83 -19.55 -0.05
C TRP A 27 -4.53 -20.31 -1.19
N ASP A 28 -4.86 -19.63 -2.29
CA ASP A 28 -5.49 -20.21 -3.48
C ASP A 28 -4.59 -21.26 -4.17
N ALA A 29 -3.28 -21.03 -4.18
CA ALA A 29 -2.31 -22.01 -4.70
C ALA A 29 -2.28 -23.31 -3.88
N ASN A 30 -2.62 -23.25 -2.59
CA ASN A 30 -2.65 -24.42 -1.70
C ASN A 30 -4.02 -25.12 -1.65
N GLN A 31 -5.05 -24.60 -2.32
CA GLN A 31 -6.36 -25.24 -2.35
C GLN A 31 -6.37 -26.44 -3.32
N PRO A 32 -7.05 -27.56 -2.96
CA PRO A 32 -7.25 -28.67 -3.87
C PRO A 32 -8.22 -28.23 -4.98
N LYS A 33 -7.69 -27.95 -6.18
CA LYS A 33 -8.49 -27.54 -7.33
C LYS A 33 -9.09 -28.78 -8.02
N ILE A 34 -10.40 -28.74 -8.28
CA ILE A 34 -11.13 -29.83 -8.94
C ILE A 34 -10.87 -29.70 -10.45
N GLY A 35 -9.93 -30.50 -10.99
CA GLY A 35 -9.59 -30.56 -12.42
C GLY A 35 -8.09 -30.39 -12.69
N ASP A 36 -7.49 -31.36 -13.40
CA ASP A 36 -6.13 -31.40 -13.97
C ASP A 36 -5.04 -30.57 -13.27
N GLY A 37 -4.77 -30.88 -11.99
CA GLY A 37 -3.45 -31.03 -11.34
C GLY A 37 -2.31 -30.00 -11.54
N VAL A 38 -2.49 -28.93 -12.29
CA VAL A 38 -1.45 -27.94 -12.56
C VAL A 38 -1.58 -26.83 -11.53
N PHE A 39 -0.56 -26.71 -10.69
CA PHE A 39 -0.37 -25.62 -9.76
C PHE A 39 0.41 -24.50 -10.46
N PRO A 40 -0.22 -23.49 -11.10
CA PRO A 40 0.52 -22.33 -11.53
C PRO A 40 0.88 -21.53 -10.28
N ALA A 41 2.09 -21.75 -9.76
CA ALA A 41 2.71 -20.79 -8.88
C ALA A 41 2.66 -19.40 -9.56
N PRO A 42 2.47 -18.31 -8.79
CA PRO A 42 2.45 -16.98 -9.37
C PRO A 42 3.69 -16.77 -10.23
N SER A 43 3.49 -16.41 -11.49
CA SER A 43 4.62 -16.25 -12.41
C SER A 43 5.49 -15.08 -11.97
N PHE A 44 6.78 -15.11 -12.31
CA PHE A 44 7.70 -14.03 -11.98
C PHE A 44 7.16 -12.66 -12.43
N LEU A 45 6.50 -12.61 -13.59
CA LEU A 45 5.87 -11.39 -14.11
C LEU A 45 4.68 -10.90 -13.28
N GLN A 46 3.94 -11.80 -12.62
CA GLN A 46 2.85 -11.43 -11.70
C GLN A 46 3.36 -10.88 -10.36
N LEU A 47 4.58 -11.28 -9.95
CA LEU A 47 5.20 -10.78 -8.71
C LEU A 47 5.75 -9.36 -8.84
N ILE A 48 6.21 -8.95 -10.03
CA ILE A 48 6.75 -7.60 -10.27
C ILE A 48 5.80 -6.48 -9.80
N PRO A 49 4.53 -6.40 -10.24
CA PRO A 49 3.65 -5.31 -9.84
C PRO A 49 3.38 -5.30 -8.32
N ILE A 50 3.39 -6.47 -7.67
CA ILE A 50 3.21 -6.60 -6.23
C ILE A 50 4.40 -5.97 -5.49
N PHE A 51 5.62 -6.35 -5.85
CA PHE A 51 6.83 -5.80 -5.25
C PHE A 51 6.96 -4.29 -5.50
N CYS A 52 6.63 -3.83 -6.71
CA CYS A 52 6.57 -2.40 -7.03
C CYS A 52 5.56 -1.68 -6.14
N GLY A 53 4.36 -2.22 -5.95
CA GLY A 53 3.33 -1.64 -5.07
C GLY A 53 3.79 -1.49 -3.63
N ILE A 54 4.41 -2.54 -3.07
CA ILE A 54 4.97 -2.52 -1.72
C ILE A 54 6.07 -1.45 -1.61
N PHE A 55 7.00 -1.39 -2.57
CA PHE A 55 8.10 -0.43 -2.54
C PHE A 55 7.61 1.03 -2.64
N ILE A 56 6.61 1.28 -3.50
CA ILE A 56 5.95 2.59 -3.62
C ILE A 56 5.25 2.95 -2.31
N GLY A 57 4.54 2.01 -1.67
CA GLY A 57 3.89 2.24 -0.39
C GLY A 57 4.89 2.60 0.73
N ILE A 58 5.98 1.84 0.86
CA ILE A 58 7.04 2.05 1.86
C ILE A 58 7.72 3.40 1.69
N THR A 59 7.99 3.82 0.46
CA THR A 59 8.67 5.10 0.19
C THR A 59 7.73 6.30 0.32
N ASN A 60 6.47 6.17 -0.10
CA ASN A 60 5.51 7.28 -0.07
C ASN A 60 4.88 7.53 1.30
N LEU A 61 4.74 6.51 2.15
CA LEU A 61 4.09 6.66 3.46
C LEU A 61 4.87 7.62 4.40
N PRO A 62 6.20 7.51 4.59
CA PRO A 62 6.96 8.47 5.40
C PRO A 62 6.89 9.89 4.84
N ILE A 63 6.96 10.05 3.52
CA ILE A 63 6.88 11.35 2.85
C ILE A 63 5.51 11.99 3.08
N ALA A 64 4.43 11.21 2.97
CA ALA A 64 3.06 11.67 3.23
C ALA A 64 2.88 12.12 4.69
N ILE A 65 3.42 11.36 5.65
CA ILE A 65 3.40 11.70 7.07
C ILE A 65 4.16 13.01 7.33
N ILE A 66 5.39 13.15 6.81
CA ILE A 66 6.19 14.38 6.98
C ILE A 66 5.46 15.59 6.40
N ARG A 67 4.84 15.46 5.22
CA ARG A 67 4.04 16.53 4.59
C ARG A 67 2.84 16.91 5.46
N TYR A 68 2.14 15.93 6.03
CA TYR A 68 1.03 16.18 6.94
C TYR A 68 1.47 16.91 8.22
N LEU A 69 2.59 16.49 8.83
CA LEU A 69 3.13 17.13 10.03
C LEU A 69 3.55 18.58 9.75
N LYS A 70 4.19 18.85 8.60
CA LYS A 70 4.52 20.22 8.17
C LYS A 70 3.27 21.08 8.01
N TYR A 71 2.25 20.57 7.31
CA TYR A 71 0.97 21.27 7.14
C TYR A 71 0.30 21.61 8.49
N LYS A 72 0.23 20.64 9.40
CA LYS A 72 -0.34 20.84 10.74
C LYS A 72 0.45 21.87 11.56
N LYS A 73 1.77 21.92 11.40
CA LYS A 73 2.62 22.92 12.04
C LYS A 73 2.33 24.33 11.50
N THR A 74 2.20 24.49 10.19
CA THR A 74 1.90 25.80 9.57
C THR A 74 0.54 26.35 10.02
N ILE A 75 -0.50 25.52 10.09
CA ILE A 75 -1.82 25.96 10.58
C ILE A 75 -1.72 26.46 12.02
N ASN A 76 -1.08 25.71 12.91
CA ASN A 76 -0.94 26.09 14.32
C ASN A 76 -0.15 27.40 14.51
N ILE A 77 0.78 27.73 13.61
CA ILE A 77 1.50 29.00 13.67
C ILE A 77 0.57 30.15 13.28
N HIS A 78 -0.19 30.00 12.19
CA HIS A 78 -1.12 31.04 11.74
C HIS A 78 -2.24 31.31 12.77
N ASP A 79 -2.70 30.28 13.48
CA ASP A 79 -3.73 30.40 14.53
C ASP A 79 -3.21 31.09 15.80
N LYS A 80 -1.89 31.02 16.06
CA LYS A 80 -1.24 31.72 17.20
C LYS A 80 -0.86 33.17 16.89
N SER A 81 -0.92 33.58 15.63
CA SER A 81 -0.58 34.94 15.17
C SER A 81 -1.79 35.78 14.82
N ALA A 82 -3.00 35.22 14.92
CA ALA A 82 -4.29 35.90 14.81
C ALA A 82 -4.85 36.20 16.21
#